data_AF-A0A3D5PM59-F1
#
_entry.id   AF-A0A3D5PM59-F1
#
_cell.length_a   1.000
_cell.length_b   1.000
_cell.length_c   1.000
_cell.angle_alpha   90.00
_cell.angle_beta   90.00
_cell.angle_gamma   90.00
#
_symmetry.space_group_name_H-M   'P 1'
#
loop_
_entity.id
_entity.type
_entity.pdbx_description
1 polymer ?
#
loop_
_entity_poly.entity_id
_entity_poly.type
_entity_poly.pdbx_seq_one_letter_code
_entity_poly.pdbx_strand_id
1 'polypeptide(L)'
;LLKRMRAQGNFIEYAPFGVILLALVEFSGAPALAVHLLGLLLVIGRALHAWGFSAPPPVMIGPVFGMILTLTIILLSALGLLLYTLF
;
A
#
# COMPACT_ATOMS: atom_id res chain seq x y z
N LEU A 1 -4.99 -14.87 18.99
CA LEU A 1 -3.66 -14.23 18.95
C LEU A 1 -3.00 -14.32 17.56
N LEU A 2 -2.80 -15.53 17.02
CA LEU A 2 -2.09 -15.77 15.75
C LEU A 2 -2.58 -14.95 14.54
N LYS A 3 -3.90 -14.80 14.35
CA LYS A 3 -4.47 -13.99 13.26
C LYS A 3 -4.04 -12.52 13.33
N ARG A 4 -4.04 -11.94 14.54
CA ARG A 4 -3.63 -10.54 14.76
C ARG A 4 -2.13 -10.36 14.52
N MET A 5 -1.32 -11.32 14.95
CA MET A 5 0.13 -11.32 14.66
C MET A 5 0.41 -11.40 13.16
N ARG A 6 -0.30 -12.24 12.42
CA ARG A 6 -0.15 -12.34 10.95
C ARG A 6 -0.57 -11.05 10.23
N ALA A 7 -1.66 -10.43 10.65
CA ALA A 7 -2.12 -9.16 10.10
C ALA A 7 -1.13 -8.01 10.39
N GLN A 8 -0.56 -7.97 11.59
CA GLN A 8 0.46 -6.98 11.98
C GLN A 8 1.81 -7.23 11.29
N GLY A 9 2.24 -8.49 11.14
CA GLY A 9 3.41 -8.86 10.34
C GLY A 9 3.28 -8.38 8.90
N ASN A 10 2.15 -8.68 8.24
CA ASN A 10 1.85 -8.16 6.89
C ASN A 10 1.79 -6.62 6.83
N PHE A 11 1.50 -5.94 7.94
CA PHE A 11 1.53 -4.48 7.95
C PHE A 11 2.96 -3.96 7.96
N ILE A 12 3.82 -4.49 8.83
CA ILE A 12 5.23 -4.08 8.92
C ILE A 12 6.01 -4.47 7.66
N GLU A 13 5.64 -5.55 6.99
CA GLU A 13 6.32 -5.99 5.76
C GLU A 13 6.06 -5.08 4.55
N TYR A 14 4.89 -4.45 4.43
CA TYR A 14 4.51 -3.74 3.19
C TYR A 14 4.22 -2.26 3.37
N ALA A 15 3.61 -1.85 4.51
CA ALA A 15 3.22 -0.45 4.71
C ALA A 15 4.43 0.51 4.74
N PRO A 16 5.57 0.19 5.40
CA PRO A 16 6.74 1.06 5.38
C PRO A 16 7.29 1.31 3.97
N PHE A 17 7.35 0.28 3.12
CA PHE A 17 7.80 0.44 1.73
C PHE A 17 6.85 1.35 0.94
N GLY A 18 5.54 1.17 1.10
CA GLY A 18 4.56 2.05 0.44
C GLY A 18 4.73 3.52 0.83
N VAL A 19 4.94 3.80 2.12
CA VAL A 19 5.15 5.18 2.61
C VAL A 19 6.48 5.76 2.12
N ILE A 20 7.57 4.99 2.18
CA ILE A 20 8.90 5.44 1.71
C ILE A 20 8.85 5.75 0.21
N LEU A 21 8.27 4.87 -0.60
CA LEU A 21 8.14 5.10 -2.04
C LEU A 21 7.25 6.30 -2.35
N LEU A 22 6.15 6.49 -1.63
CA LEU A 22 5.30 7.66 -1.80
C LEU A 22 6.05 8.97 -1.48
N ALA A 23 6.84 8.98 -0.41
CA ALA A 23 7.67 10.13 -0.05
C ALA A 23 8.70 10.42 -1.15
N LEU A 24 9.35 9.39 -1.71
CA LEU A 24 10.28 9.56 -2.82
C LEU A 24 9.60 10.13 -4.08
N VAL A 25 8.37 9.69 -4.40
CA VAL A 25 7.58 10.24 -5.51
C VAL A 25 7.23 11.72 -5.28
N GLU A 26 6.90 12.10 -4.06
CA GLU A 26 6.67 13.50 -3.71
C GLU A 26 7.96 14.34 -3.85
N PHE A 27 9.08 13.83 -3.34
CA PHE A 27 10.39 14.50 -3.44
C PHE A 27 10.93 14.60 -4.87
N SER A 28 10.52 13.71 -5.78
CA SER A 28 10.87 13.81 -7.20
C SER A 28 10.10 14.92 -7.92
N GLY A 29 9.22 15.67 -7.24
CA GLY A 29 8.43 16.74 -7.83
C GLY A 29 7.23 16.24 -8.63
N ALA A 30 6.74 15.01 -8.36
CA ALA A 30 5.55 14.50 -9.02
C ALA A 30 4.32 15.39 -8.78
N PRO A 31 3.36 15.45 -9.72
CA PRO A 31 2.16 16.24 -9.55
C PRO A 31 1.42 15.88 -8.25
N ALA A 32 0.98 16.89 -7.49
CA ALA A 32 0.31 16.69 -6.20
C ALA A 32 -0.86 15.70 -6.28
N LEU A 33 -1.62 15.74 -7.38
CA LEU A 33 -2.74 14.82 -7.62
C LEU A 33 -2.28 13.36 -7.65
N ALA A 34 -1.15 13.06 -8.30
CA ALA A 34 -0.59 11.70 -8.35
C ALA A 34 -0.19 11.21 -6.96
N VAL A 35 0.49 12.05 -6.17
CA VAL A 35 0.87 11.74 -4.78
C VAL A 35 -0.37 11.46 -3.93
N HIS A 36 -1.39 12.30 -4.01
CA HIS A 36 -2.61 12.12 -3.22
C HIS A 36 -3.39 10.85 -3.62
N LEU A 37 -3.46 10.53 -4.92
CA LEU A 37 -4.10 9.29 -5.37
C LEU A 37 -3.35 8.05 -4.89
N LEU A 38 -2.01 8.01 -5.03
CA LEU A 38 -1.19 6.89 -4.54
C LEU A 38 -1.30 6.74 -3.02
N GLY A 39 -1.27 7.84 -2.28
CA GLY A 39 -1.45 7.85 -0.83
C GLY A 39 -2.83 7.38 -0.39
N LEU A 40 -3.88 7.85 -1.04
CA LEU A 40 -5.26 7.43 -0.75
C LEU A 40 -5.44 5.93 -1.01
N LEU A 41 -4.94 5.42 -2.13
CA LEU A 41 -4.99 3.99 -2.46
C LEU A 41 -4.22 3.17 -1.40
N LEU A 42 -3.09 3.67 -0.88
CA LEU A 42 -2.29 2.98 0.14
C LEU A 42 -3.09 2.84 1.44
N VAL A 43 -3.69 3.95 1.88
CA VAL A 43 -4.54 3.97 3.08
C VAL A 43 -5.73 3.02 2.91
N ILE A 44 -6.44 3.09 1.78
CA ILE A 44 -7.58 2.22 1.49
C ILE A 44 -7.15 0.75 1.48
N GLY A 45 -6.04 0.41 0.82
CA GLY A 45 -5.55 -0.96 0.73
C GLY A 45 -5.23 -1.54 2.09
N ARG A 46 -4.54 -0.77 2.94
CA ARG A 46 -4.20 -1.19 4.30
C ARG A 46 -5.43 -1.28 5.21
N ALA A 47 -6.38 -0.37 5.07
CA ALA A 47 -7.64 -0.39 5.83
C ALA A 47 -8.50 -1.61 5.44
N LEU A 48 -8.67 -1.88 4.13
CA LEU A 48 -9.39 -3.06 3.63
C LEU A 48 -8.76 -4.36 4.10
N HIS A 49 -7.42 -4.43 4.08
CA HIS A 49 -6.69 -5.60 4.52
C HIS A 49 -6.92 -5.87 6.01
N ALA A 50 -6.80 -4.84 6.86
CA ALA A 50 -7.05 -4.95 8.30
C ALA A 50 -8.53 -5.27 8.63
N TRP A 51 -9.45 -4.63 7.93
CA TRP A 51 -10.89 -4.83 8.11
C TRP A 51 -11.31 -6.27 7.82
N GLY A 52 -10.90 -6.84 6.69
CA GLY A 52 -11.29 -8.20 6.33
C GLY A 52 -10.71 -9.29 7.24
N PHE A 53 -9.58 -9.02 7.91
CA PHE A 53 -9.06 -9.86 9.00
C PHE A 53 -9.80 -9.69 10.34
N SER A 54 -10.48 -8.56 10.54
CA SER A 54 -11.17 -8.21 11.79
C SER A 54 -12.60 -8.74 11.86
N ALA A 55 -13.22 -9.09 10.74
CA ALA A 55 -14.57 -9.65 10.68
C ALA A 55 -14.63 -11.11 11.21
N PRO A 56 -15.67 -11.47 12.00
CA PRO A 56 -16.02 -12.86 12.30
C PRO A 56 -17.28 -13.30 11.51
N PRO A 57 -17.19 -14.30 10.62
CA PRO A 57 -15.99 -14.98 10.13
C PRO A 57 -15.12 -14.06 9.25
N PRO A 58 -13.81 -14.36 9.07
CA PRO A 58 -12.93 -13.55 8.24
C PRO A 58 -13.44 -13.46 6.81
N VAL A 59 -13.57 -12.24 6.28
CA VAL A 59 -13.96 -12.01 4.89
C VAL A 59 -12.68 -11.92 4.08
N MET A 60 -12.26 -13.06 3.53
CA MET A 60 -10.96 -13.19 2.82
C MET A 60 -10.83 -12.31 1.58
N ILE A 61 -11.94 -11.75 1.07
CA ILE A 61 -11.95 -10.76 0.00
C ILE A 61 -11.19 -9.49 0.42
N GLY A 62 -11.37 -9.00 1.65
CA GLY A 62 -10.72 -7.78 2.13
C GLY A 62 -9.19 -7.83 2.10
N PRO A 63 -8.54 -8.85 2.70
CA PRO A 63 -7.10 -9.00 2.66
C PRO A 63 -6.52 -9.17 1.25
N VAL A 64 -7.22 -9.90 0.38
CA VAL A 64 -6.78 -10.12 -1.00
C VAL A 64 -6.78 -8.81 -1.79
N PHE A 65 -7.91 -8.09 -1.81
CA PHE A 65 -7.99 -6.81 -2.51
C PHE A 65 -7.06 -5.76 -1.90
N GLY A 66 -6.96 -5.71 -0.56
CA GLY A 66 -6.03 -4.82 0.12
C GLY A 66 -4.56 -5.12 -0.21
N MET A 67 -4.20 -6.40 -0.38
CA MET A 67 -2.86 -6.80 -0.78
C MET A 67 -2.56 -6.44 -2.24
N ILE A 68 -3.50 -6.73 -3.16
CA ILE A 68 -3.38 -6.34 -4.57
C ILE A 68 -3.14 -4.83 -4.67
N LEU A 69 -3.96 -4.03 -3.98
CA LEU A 69 -3.83 -2.58 -4.01
C LEU A 69 -2.47 -2.10 -3.47
N THR A 70 -2.01 -2.68 -2.36
CA THR A 70 -0.71 -2.35 -1.76
C THR A 70 0.44 -2.67 -2.72
N LEU A 71 0.42 -3.84 -3.35
CA LEU A 71 1.44 -4.24 -4.32
C LEU A 71 1.40 -3.37 -5.59
N THR A 72 0.21 -3.04 -6.08
CA THR A 72 0.06 -2.15 -7.24
C THR A 72 0.67 -0.79 -6.98
N ILE A 73 0.46 -0.20 -5.80
CA ILE A 73 1.04 1.10 -5.46
C ILE A 73 2.56 1.02 -5.35
N ILE A 74 3.09 -0.01 -4.68
CA ILE A 74 4.55 -0.24 -4.61
C ILE A 74 5.15 -0.34 -6.02
N LEU A 75 4.51 -1.10 -6.90
CA LEU A 75 4.96 -1.27 -8.29
C LEU A 75 4.89 0.05 -9.08
N LEU A 76 3.76 0.77 -9.03
CA LEU A 76 3.59 2.03 -9.76
C LEU A 76 4.54 3.11 -9.28
N SER A 77 4.73 3.25 -7.97
CA SER A 77 5.68 4.23 -7.41
C SER A 77 7.12 3.86 -7.79
N ALA A 78 7.50 2.59 -7.71
CA ALA A 78 8.84 2.14 -8.10
C ALA A 78 9.10 2.36 -9.60
N LEU A 79 8.16 1.98 -10.47
CA LEU A 79 8.28 2.21 -11.91
C LEU A 79 8.29 3.70 -12.26
N GLY A 80 7.45 4.50 -11.62
CA GLY A 80 7.42 5.95 -11.82
C GLY A 80 8.75 6.61 -11.47
N LEU A 81 9.34 6.22 -10.34
CA LEU A 81 10.67 6.69 -9.93
C LEU A 81 11.77 6.25 -10.91
N LEU A 82 11.77 4.97 -11.33
CA LEU A 82 12.75 4.48 -12.30
C LEU A 82 12.66 5.22 -13.64
N LEU A 83 11.45 5.40 -14.17
CA LEU A 83 11.25 6.13 -15.42
C LEU A 83 11.67 7.60 -15.29
N TYR A 84 11.33 8.25 -14.18
CA TYR A 84 11.77 9.63 -13.89
C TYR A 84 13.29 9.76 -13.80
N THR A 85 14.01 8.73 -13.34
CA THR A 85 15.47 8.77 -13.31
C THR A 85 16.13 8.49 -14.67
N LEU A 86 15.44 7.82 -15.58
CA LEU A 86 15.99 7.39 -16.88
C LEU A 86 15.79 8.42 -18.00
N PHE A 87 14.78 9.28 -17.89
CA PHE A 87 14.38 10.24 -18.90
C PHE A 87 14.30 11.65 -18.31
#